data_AF-A0A397SZR0-F1
#
_entry.id   AF-A0A397SZR0-F1
#
_cell.length_a   1.000
_cell.length_b   1.000
_cell.length_c   1.000
_cell.angle_alpha   90.00
_cell.angle_beta   90.00
_cell.angle_gamma   90.00
#
_symmetry.space_group_name_H-M   'P 1'
#
loop_
_entity.id
_entity.type
_entity.pdbx_description
1 polymer ?
#
loop_
_entity_poly.entity_id
_entity_poly.type
_entity_poly.pdbx_seq_one_letter_code
_entity_poly.pdbx_strand_id
1 'polypeptide(L)'
;MSTASSISSRFQKIRCSKLSTTATLIDGIPVTFIISKLHQMGPNYLDDKSTSFAELYVDGIERPFWIHKEWLILQSRFFREEVFEKVKSHNSIIHIKVPSPENFESLLEFLYDGNADKLYDTLTQDNYYNVWKNIEFLGLGPEIKAVCIAFYQNQVELNTRT
;
A
#
# COMPACT_ATOMS: atom_id res chain seq x y z
N MET A 1 55.84 26.89 11.52
CA MET A 1 54.92 26.54 12.62
C MET A 1 53.51 26.69 12.10
N SER A 2 52.84 25.57 11.85
CA SER A 2 51.55 25.48 11.16
C SER A 2 50.41 25.82 12.11
N THR A 3 49.58 26.80 11.78
CA THR A 3 48.32 27.08 12.49
C THR A 3 47.18 26.38 11.76
N ALA A 4 46.67 25.32 12.38
CA ALA A 4 45.51 24.56 11.90
C ALA A 4 44.23 25.40 12.05
N SER A 5 43.50 25.54 10.94
CA SER A 5 42.14 26.07 10.87
C SER A 5 41.15 25.07 11.46
N SER A 6 40.46 25.41 12.56
CA SER A 6 39.39 24.59 13.12
C SER A 6 38.05 24.96 12.47
N ILE A 7 37.56 24.13 11.57
CA ILE A 7 36.21 24.25 11.01
C ILE A 7 35.23 23.64 12.02
N SER A 8 34.46 24.49 12.68
CA SER A 8 33.37 24.09 13.56
C SER A 8 32.18 23.58 12.73
N SER A 9 32.02 22.26 12.59
CA SER A 9 30.83 21.65 11.99
C SER A 9 29.65 21.72 12.96
N ARG A 10 28.91 22.84 12.91
CA ARG A 10 27.64 23.02 13.63
C ARG A 10 26.56 22.24 12.88
N PHE A 11 26.41 20.95 13.19
CA PHE A 11 25.23 20.19 12.77
C PHE A 11 24.00 20.81 13.42
N GLN A 12 23.24 21.57 12.63
CA GLN A 12 21.96 22.10 13.06
C GLN A 12 20.98 20.94 13.17
N LYS A 13 20.53 20.72 14.41
CA LYS A 13 19.51 19.76 14.80
C LYS A 13 18.23 20.05 14.00
N ILE A 14 17.95 19.23 12.98
CA ILE A 14 16.71 19.33 12.22
C ILE A 14 15.57 18.98 13.18
N ARG A 15 14.78 19.99 13.53
CA ARG A 15 13.54 19.83 14.29
C ARG A 15 12.51 19.27 13.33
N CYS A 16 12.31 17.95 13.35
CA CYS A 16 11.24 17.31 12.59
C CYS A 16 9.90 17.68 13.27
N SER A 17 9.25 18.75 12.79
CA SER A 17 7.96 19.19 13.29
C SER A 17 6.83 18.50 12.51
N LYS A 18 6.01 17.75 13.26
CA LYS A 18 4.76 17.08 12.88
C LYS A 18 4.92 15.75 12.11
N LEU A 19 5.39 14.73 12.82
CA LEU A 19 5.11 13.34 12.45
C LEU A 19 3.66 13.04 12.84
N SER A 20 2.78 13.05 11.85
CA SER A 20 1.34 12.75 12.00
C SER A 20 1.15 11.28 12.37
N THR A 21 0.44 11.05 13.49
CA THR A 21 -0.19 9.84 14.02
C THR A 21 0.20 8.48 13.41
N THR A 22 1.47 8.12 13.48
CA THR A 22 1.99 6.74 13.33
C THR A 22 3.09 6.42 14.36
N ALA A 23 3.32 7.33 15.31
CA ALA A 23 4.21 7.13 16.44
C ALA A 23 3.59 6.17 17.46
N THR A 24 3.46 4.89 17.10
CA THR A 24 3.61 3.69 17.96
C THR A 24 3.57 2.41 17.10
N LEU A 25 4.19 2.39 15.91
CA LEU A 25 4.63 1.12 15.33
C LEU A 25 6.00 0.85 15.95
N ILE A 26 5.99 0.14 17.09
CA ILE A 26 7.13 -0.31 17.90
C ILE A 26 8.39 0.56 17.74
N ASP A 27 8.65 1.46 18.70
CA ASP A 27 9.77 2.39 18.67
C ASP A 27 11.07 1.74 18.17
N GLY A 28 11.61 2.30 17.08
CA GLY A 28 12.87 1.87 16.47
C GLY A 28 12.77 0.82 15.37
N ILE A 29 11.60 0.26 15.08
CA ILE A 29 11.42 -0.70 13.97
C ILE A 29 11.03 0.06 12.68
N PRO A 30 11.77 -0.10 11.57
CA PRO A 30 11.37 0.46 10.28
C PRO A 30 10.04 -0.13 9.80
N VAL A 31 9.13 0.73 9.33
CA VAL A 31 7.82 0.29 8.79
C VAL A 31 7.98 -0.70 7.63
N THR A 32 9.02 -0.54 6.80
CA THR A 32 9.33 -1.46 5.70
C THR A 32 9.64 -2.87 6.18
N PHE A 33 10.28 -3.03 7.35
CA PHE A 33 10.52 -4.32 7.95
C PHE A 33 9.20 -4.99 8.39
N ILE A 34 8.30 -4.20 8.99
CA ILE A 34 6.97 -4.69 9.40
C ILE A 34 6.17 -5.15 8.18
N ILE A 35 6.12 -4.33 7.12
CA ILE A 35 5.44 -4.68 5.86
C ILE A 35 6.02 -5.96 5.26
N SER A 36 7.35 -6.10 5.21
CA SER A 36 8.00 -7.31 4.70
C SER A 36 7.60 -8.56 5.49
N LYS A 37 7.45 -8.46 6.82
CA LYS A 37 6.96 -9.58 7.65
C LYS A 37 5.50 -9.89 7.43
N LEU A 38 4.67 -8.86 7.24
CA LEU A 38 3.27 -9.05 6.88
C LEU A 38 3.13 -9.72 5.52
N HIS A 39 3.93 -9.35 4.52
CA HIS A 39 3.96 -9.99 3.20
C HIS A 39 4.33 -11.47 3.27
N GLN A 40 5.31 -11.84 4.10
CA GLN A 40 5.67 -13.25 4.32
C GLN A 40 4.52 -14.09 4.90
N MET A 41 3.67 -13.49 5.73
CA MET A 41 2.55 -14.17 6.36
C MET A 41 1.26 -14.09 5.54
N GLY A 42 1.14 -13.08 4.67
CA GLY A 42 -0.07 -12.67 3.96
C GLY A 42 -0.86 -13.79 3.28
N PRO A 43 -0.22 -14.73 2.56
CA PRO A 43 -0.93 -15.83 1.92
C PRO A 43 -1.78 -16.70 2.87
N ASN A 44 -1.43 -16.75 4.17
CA ASN A 44 -2.20 -17.49 5.17
C ASN A 44 -3.37 -16.69 5.75
N TYR A 45 -3.40 -15.37 5.55
CA TYR A 45 -4.39 -14.45 6.12
C TYR A 45 -5.29 -13.81 5.06
N LEU A 46 -4.93 -13.90 3.78
CA LEU A 46 -5.77 -13.39 2.70
C LEU A 46 -7.14 -14.09 2.73
N ASP A 47 -8.18 -13.28 2.89
CA ASP A 47 -9.59 -13.72 2.96
C ASP A 47 -9.88 -14.74 4.10
N ASP A 48 -9.04 -14.79 5.14
CA ASP A 48 -9.29 -15.62 6.32
C ASP A 48 -10.33 -14.99 7.25
N LYS A 49 -11.55 -15.52 7.21
CA LYS A 49 -12.65 -15.11 8.07
C LYS A 49 -12.33 -15.25 9.57
N SER A 50 -11.55 -16.26 9.96
CA SER A 50 -11.39 -16.63 11.37
C SER A 50 -10.55 -15.63 12.18
N THR A 51 -9.64 -14.93 11.51
CA THR A 51 -8.76 -13.93 12.12
C THR A 51 -8.99 -12.49 11.63
N SER A 52 -9.92 -12.32 10.68
CA SER A 52 -10.23 -11.02 10.09
C SER A 52 -10.73 -9.97 11.09
N PHE A 53 -10.41 -8.71 10.79
CA PHE A 53 -10.91 -7.57 11.54
C PHE A 53 -12.33 -7.18 11.10
N ALA A 54 -12.60 -7.24 9.79
CA ALA A 54 -13.86 -6.76 9.20
C ALA A 54 -14.19 -7.48 7.88
N GLU A 55 -15.46 -7.38 7.51
CA GLU A 55 -15.97 -7.74 6.18
C GLU A 55 -15.97 -6.50 5.30
N LEU A 56 -15.32 -6.56 4.14
CA LEU A 56 -15.24 -5.48 3.16
C LEU A 56 -16.09 -5.80 1.93
N TYR A 57 -17.07 -4.94 1.67
CA TYR A 57 -17.83 -4.91 0.43
C TYR A 57 -17.31 -3.78 -0.47
N VAL A 58 -17.11 -4.12 -1.74
CA VAL A 58 -16.70 -3.17 -2.77
C VAL A 58 -17.83 -3.06 -3.78
N ASP A 59 -18.35 -1.85 -3.98
CA ASP A 59 -19.39 -1.60 -4.98
C ASP A 59 -18.95 -2.10 -6.36
N GLY A 60 -19.72 -2.99 -6.97
CA GLY A 60 -19.38 -3.64 -8.25
C GLY A 60 -18.72 -5.02 -8.13
N ILE A 61 -18.50 -5.51 -6.91
CA ILE A 61 -18.07 -6.89 -6.63
C ILE A 61 -19.15 -7.58 -5.80
N GLU A 62 -19.59 -8.76 -6.23
CA GLU A 62 -20.73 -9.47 -5.61
C GLU A 62 -20.38 -10.11 -4.26
N ARG A 63 -19.10 -10.39 -4.03
CA ARG A 63 -18.61 -11.05 -2.81
C ARG A 63 -17.92 -10.07 -1.86
N PRO A 64 -17.96 -10.33 -0.55
CA PRO A 64 -17.13 -9.64 0.42
C PRO A 64 -15.68 -10.14 0.42
N PHE A 65 -14.82 -9.40 1.10
CA PHE A 65 -13.44 -9.78 1.46
C PHE A 65 -13.26 -9.71 2.98
N TRP A 66 -12.67 -10.74 3.57
CA TRP A 66 -12.28 -10.74 4.98
C TRP A 66 -10.92 -10.04 5.12
N ILE A 67 -10.92 -8.85 5.75
CA ILE A 67 -9.74 -7.97 5.76
C ILE A 67 -9.09 -7.82 7.13
N HIS A 68 -7.77 -7.70 7.12
CA HIS A 68 -6.90 -7.47 8.28
C HIS A 68 -6.38 -6.05 8.23
N LYS A 69 -6.66 -5.30 9.30
CA LYS A 69 -6.39 -3.86 9.38
C LYS A 69 -4.91 -3.56 9.18
N GLU A 70 -4.03 -4.38 9.75
CA GLU A 70 -2.58 -4.20 9.81
C GLU A 70 -1.94 -4.15 8.41
N TRP A 71 -2.38 -5.01 7.49
CA TRP A 71 -1.91 -5.01 6.11
C TRP A 71 -2.31 -3.73 5.37
N LEU A 72 -3.52 -3.23 5.62
CA LEU A 72 -4.09 -2.12 4.85
C LEU A 72 -3.59 -0.76 5.33
N ILE A 73 -3.56 -0.49 6.65
CA ILE A 73 -3.23 0.85 7.18
C ILE A 73 -1.78 1.27 6.92
N LEU A 74 -0.87 0.31 6.79
CA LEU A 74 0.54 0.57 6.55
C LEU A 74 0.82 0.93 5.09
N GLN A 75 -0.01 0.45 4.18
CA GLN A 75 0.24 0.49 2.73
C GLN A 75 -0.74 1.38 1.97
N SER A 76 -1.90 1.70 2.55
CA SER A 76 -2.94 2.52 1.94
C SER A 76 -3.29 3.72 2.81
N ARG A 77 -3.14 4.92 2.24
CA ARG A 77 -3.61 6.15 2.87
C ARG A 77 -5.12 6.14 3.06
N PHE A 78 -5.88 5.70 2.05
CA PHE A 78 -7.33 5.64 2.11
C PHE A 78 -7.82 4.75 3.26
N PHE A 79 -7.32 3.52 3.37
CA PHE A 79 -7.73 2.64 4.46
C PHE A 79 -7.34 3.20 5.83
N ARG A 80 -6.15 3.78 5.96
CA ARG A 80 -5.70 4.39 7.22
C ARG A 80 -6.58 5.57 7.63
N GLU A 81 -6.75 6.55 6.75
CA GLU A 81 -7.29 7.87 7.10
C GLU A 81 -8.80 7.98 6.88
N GLU A 82 -9.35 7.26 5.90
CA GLU A 82 -10.78 7.38 5.55
C GLU A 82 -11.64 6.25 6.09
N VAL A 83 -11.08 5.04 6.22
CA VAL A 83 -11.82 3.85 6.67
C VAL A 83 -11.60 3.61 8.16
N PHE A 84 -10.36 3.30 8.55
CA PHE A 84 -10.05 2.85 9.91
C PHE A 84 -9.88 3.99 10.92
N GLU A 85 -10.01 5.25 10.50
CA GLU A 85 -10.31 6.35 11.43
C GLU A 85 -11.76 6.36 11.89
N LYS A 86 -12.70 5.89 11.07
CA LYS A 86 -14.14 5.88 11.37
C LYS A 86 -14.57 4.53 11.96
N VAL A 87 -13.95 3.44 11.52
CA VAL A 87 -14.29 2.07 11.95
C VAL A 87 -13.23 1.54 12.92
N LYS A 88 -13.59 1.40 14.19
CA LYS A 88 -12.69 0.93 15.27
C LYS A 88 -13.08 -0.43 15.85
N SER A 89 -14.30 -0.89 15.63
CA SER A 89 -14.81 -2.16 16.18
C SER A 89 -14.46 -3.35 15.30
N HIS A 90 -14.14 -4.49 15.91
CA HIS A 90 -13.98 -5.77 15.22
C HIS A 90 -15.34 -6.26 14.69
N ASN A 91 -15.30 -7.14 13.68
CA ASN A 91 -16.47 -7.71 12.99
C ASN A 91 -17.39 -6.65 12.37
N SER A 92 -16.82 -5.51 11.99
CA SER A 92 -17.55 -4.45 11.29
C SER A 92 -17.78 -4.83 9.82
N ILE A 93 -18.89 -4.36 9.26
CA ILE A 93 -19.14 -4.42 7.81
C ILE A 93 -18.76 -3.05 7.22
N ILE A 94 -17.85 -3.06 6.25
CA ILE A 94 -17.30 -1.86 5.61
C ILE A 94 -17.72 -1.87 4.14
N HIS A 95 -18.27 -0.76 3.67
CA HIS A 95 -18.62 -0.57 2.26
C HIS A 95 -17.72 0.52 1.67
N ILE A 96 -17.10 0.23 0.53
CA ILE A 96 -16.29 1.20 -0.22
C ILE A 96 -16.69 1.19 -1.69
N LYS A 97 -16.44 2.33 -2.33
CA LYS A 97 -16.50 2.46 -3.78
C LYS A 97 -15.12 2.80 -4.31
N VAL A 98 -14.67 2.04 -5.31
CA VAL A 98 -13.40 2.27 -6.00
C VAL A 98 -13.66 2.65 -7.47
N PRO A 99 -12.72 3.33 -8.14
CA PRO A 99 -12.88 3.71 -9.54
C PRO A 99 -13.15 2.54 -10.50
N SER A 100 -12.45 1.42 -10.31
CA SER A 100 -12.51 0.23 -11.19
C SER A 100 -12.56 -1.06 -10.36
N PRO A 101 -13.75 -1.49 -9.93
CA PRO A 101 -13.92 -2.64 -9.02
C PRO A 101 -13.30 -3.93 -9.53
N GLU A 102 -13.32 -4.16 -10.84
CA GLU A 102 -12.83 -5.36 -11.52
C GLU A 102 -11.34 -5.66 -11.26
N ASN A 103 -10.55 -4.66 -10.85
CA ASN A 103 -9.13 -4.81 -10.56
C ASN A 103 -8.80 -4.73 -9.07
N PHE A 104 -9.80 -4.55 -8.21
CA PHE A 104 -9.56 -4.35 -6.77
C PHE A 104 -8.98 -5.61 -6.11
N GLU A 105 -9.46 -6.79 -6.50
CA GLU A 105 -9.03 -8.06 -5.90
C GLU A 105 -7.52 -8.27 -6.07
N SER A 106 -6.97 -8.09 -7.27
CA SER A 106 -5.53 -8.19 -7.50
C SER A 106 -4.71 -7.18 -6.71
N LEU A 107 -5.24 -5.97 -6.47
CA LEU A 107 -4.60 -4.98 -5.61
C LEU A 107 -4.65 -5.39 -4.14
N LEU A 108 -5.77 -5.94 -3.68
CA LEU A 108 -5.90 -6.45 -2.32
C LEU A 108 -4.91 -7.60 -2.09
N GLU A 109 -4.80 -8.54 -3.02
CA GLU A 109 -3.82 -9.63 -2.97
C GLU A 109 -2.39 -9.10 -2.82
N PHE A 110 -2.00 -8.12 -3.65
CA PHE A 110 -0.67 -7.49 -3.56
C PHE A 110 -0.43 -6.84 -2.19
N LEU A 111 -1.45 -6.22 -1.58
CA LEU A 111 -1.30 -5.67 -0.24
C LEU A 111 -1.02 -6.76 0.79
N TYR A 112 -1.50 -7.99 0.57
CA TYR A 112 -1.23 -9.13 1.45
C TYR A 112 0.12 -9.78 1.24
N ASP A 113 0.49 -10.09 -0.01
CA ASP A 113 1.66 -10.92 -0.31
C ASP A 113 2.87 -10.14 -0.86
N GLY A 114 2.69 -8.87 -1.25
CA GLY A 114 3.73 -8.02 -1.83
C GLY A 114 4.28 -8.53 -3.17
N ASN A 115 3.58 -9.46 -3.83
CA ASN A 115 4.09 -10.14 -5.01
C ASN A 115 3.98 -9.26 -6.27
N ALA A 116 5.06 -8.54 -6.55
CA ALA A 116 5.18 -7.65 -7.70
C ALA A 116 5.06 -8.38 -9.05
N ASP A 117 5.63 -9.58 -9.18
CA ASP A 117 5.58 -10.36 -10.41
C ASP A 117 4.14 -10.80 -10.71
N LYS A 118 3.43 -11.31 -9.70
CA LYS A 118 2.02 -11.67 -9.82
C LYS A 118 1.16 -10.47 -10.21
N LEU A 119 1.36 -9.31 -9.58
CA LEU A 119 0.64 -8.11 -9.97
C LEU A 119 0.95 -7.72 -11.42
N TYR A 120 2.23 -7.74 -11.81
CA TYR A 120 2.66 -7.43 -13.17
C TYR A 120 1.96 -8.32 -14.21
N ASP A 121 1.86 -9.61 -13.94
CA ASP A 121 1.20 -10.59 -14.82
C ASP A 121 -0.30 -10.35 -14.99
N THR A 122 -0.95 -9.65 -14.04
CA THR A 122 -2.36 -9.25 -14.18
C THR A 122 -2.57 -8.03 -15.07
N LEU A 123 -1.51 -7.26 -15.36
CA LEU A 123 -1.62 -6.03 -16.13
C LEU A 123 -1.73 -6.32 -17.62
N THR A 124 -2.64 -5.59 -18.27
CA THR A 124 -2.84 -5.59 -19.72
C THR A 124 -2.91 -4.15 -20.22
N GLN A 125 -2.79 -3.95 -21.54
CA GLN A 125 -2.97 -2.62 -22.14
C GLN A 125 -4.37 -2.04 -21.85
N ASP A 126 -5.38 -2.91 -21.75
CA ASP A 126 -6.76 -2.51 -21.53
C ASP A 126 -7.06 -2.16 -20.06
N ASN A 127 -6.45 -2.86 -19.10
CA ASN A 127 -6.75 -2.69 -17.68
C ASN A 127 -5.77 -1.77 -16.93
N TYR A 128 -4.57 -1.52 -17.48
CA TYR A 128 -3.50 -0.79 -16.79
C TYR A 128 -3.97 0.55 -16.22
N TYR A 129 -4.69 1.33 -17.02
CA TYR A 129 -5.14 2.66 -16.60
C TYR A 129 -6.19 2.58 -15.47
N ASN A 130 -7.02 1.54 -15.47
CA ASN A 130 -8.01 1.31 -14.41
C ASN A 130 -7.34 0.90 -13.10
N VAL A 131 -6.33 0.02 -13.17
CA VAL A 131 -5.48 -0.34 -12.03
C VAL A 131 -4.79 0.90 -11.45
N TRP A 132 -4.24 1.77 -12.31
CA TRP A 132 -3.60 3.01 -11.87
C TRP A 132 -4.55 3.94 -11.11
N LYS A 133 -5.78 4.15 -11.59
CA LYS A 133 -6.79 4.96 -10.88
C LYS A 133 -7.09 4.43 -9.50
N ASN A 134 -7.21 3.11 -9.35
CA ASN A 134 -7.41 2.49 -8.05
C ASN A 134 -6.21 2.71 -7.13
N ILE A 135 -4.97 2.56 -7.63
CA ILE A 135 -3.74 2.83 -6.87
C ILE A 135 -3.71 4.27 -6.34
N GLU A 136 -4.08 5.23 -7.18
CA GLU A 136 -4.17 6.65 -6.79
C GLU A 136 -5.27 6.89 -5.75
N PHE A 137 -6.46 6.35 -6.00
CA PHE A 137 -7.61 6.47 -5.10
C PHE A 137 -7.32 5.89 -3.71
N LEU A 138 -6.79 4.66 -3.67
CA LEU A 138 -6.43 3.98 -2.43
C LEU A 138 -5.20 4.61 -1.75
N GLY A 139 -4.47 5.49 -2.47
CA GLY A 139 -3.26 6.13 -1.98
C GLY A 139 -2.18 5.12 -1.62
N LEU A 140 -1.88 4.20 -2.54
CA LEU A 140 -0.88 3.15 -2.34
C LEU A 140 0.55 3.68 -2.56
N GLY A 141 1.50 2.98 -1.94
CA GLY A 141 2.92 3.33 -1.88
C GLY A 141 3.68 3.29 -3.21
N PRO A 142 4.95 3.71 -3.22
CA PRO A 142 5.79 3.73 -4.42
C PRO A 142 6.07 2.34 -5.00
N GLU A 143 6.08 1.28 -4.18
CA GLU A 143 6.40 -0.09 -4.60
C GLU A 143 5.43 -0.59 -5.67
N ILE A 144 4.12 -0.45 -5.43
CA ILE A 144 3.10 -0.89 -6.40
C ILE A 144 3.07 0.00 -7.65
N LYS A 145 3.35 1.29 -7.49
CA LYS A 145 3.46 2.23 -8.62
C LYS A 145 4.61 1.87 -9.54
N ALA A 146 5.73 1.38 -8.98
CA ALA A 146 6.88 0.95 -9.77
C ALA A 146 6.53 -0.23 -10.69
N VAL A 147 5.72 -1.18 -10.22
CA VAL A 147 5.21 -2.30 -11.05
C VAL A 147 4.42 -1.78 -12.24
N CYS A 148 3.49 -0.86 -11.99
CA CYS A 148 2.69 -0.23 -13.03
C CYS A 148 3.55 0.55 -14.04
N ILE A 149 4.50 1.37 -13.56
CA ILE A 149 5.40 2.15 -14.43
C ILE A 149 6.25 1.21 -15.30
N ALA A 150 6.78 0.14 -14.72
CA ALA A 150 7.55 -0.85 -15.46
C ALA A 150 6.71 -1.53 -16.55
N PHE A 151 5.46 -1.86 -16.27
CA PHE A 151 4.55 -2.42 -17.28
C PHE A 151 4.32 -1.42 -18.42
N TYR A 152 3.99 -0.17 -18.10
CA TYR A 152 3.75 0.87 -19.09
C TYR A 152 4.94 1.04 -20.04
N GLN A 153 6.15 1.14 -19.48
CA GLN A 153 7.38 1.31 -20.26
C GLN A 153 7.64 0.12 -21.18
N ASN A 154 7.45 -1.11 -20.69
CA ASN A 154 7.77 -2.31 -21.46
C ASN A 154 6.70 -2.70 -22.48
N GLN A 155 5.42 -2.49 -22.17
CA GLN A 155 4.30 -3.10 -22.91
C GLN A 155 3.36 -2.07 -23.57
N VAL A 156 3.39 -0.81 -23.15
CA VAL A 156 2.49 0.22 -23.70
C VAL A 156 3.29 1.21 -24.55
N GLU A 157 4.36 1.77 -23.99
CA GLU A 157 5.16 2.79 -24.68
C GLU A 157 5.98 2.20 -25.85
N LEU A 158 6.57 1.01 -25.69
CA LEU A 158 7.32 0.37 -26.77
C LEU A 158 6.44 -0.05 -27.96
N ASN A 159 5.23 -0.54 -27.69
CA ASN A 159 4.29 -1.00 -28.72
C ASN A 159 3.61 0.15 -29.48
N THR A 160 3.62 1.37 -28.93
CA THR A 160 3.08 2.57 -29.62
C THR A 160 4.12 3.27 -30.51
N ARG A 161 5.39 2.85 -30.43
CA ARG A 161 6.51 3.41 -31.21
C ARG A 161 6.91 2.56 -32.41
N THR A 162 6.33 1.36 -32.56
CA THR A 162 6.49 0.44 -33.69
C THR A 162 5.30 0.53 -34.62
#